data_AF-A0A846GF79-F1
#
_entry.id   AF-A0A846GF79-F1
#
_cell.length_a   1.000
_cell.length_b   1.000
_cell.length_c   1.000
_cell.angle_alpha   90.00
_cell.angle_beta   90.00
_cell.angle_gamma   90.00
#
_symmetry.space_group_name_H-M   'P 1'
#
loop_
_entity.id
_entity.type
_entity.pdbx_description
1 polymer ?
#
loop_
_entity_poly.entity_id
_entity_poly.type
_entity_poly.pdbx_seq_one_letter_code
_entity_poly.pdbx_strand_id
1 'polypeptide(L)' 'AKMLSIDAQGMNLTAEVSGESLPIRIEFDHTLKDAEDAHHTLIDMLKLARTQK' A
#
# COMPACT_ATOMS: atom_id res chain seq x y z
N ALA A 1 -10.49 -5.25 -0.99
CA ALA A 1 -9.55 -4.49 -1.84
C ALA A 1 -8.67 -5.46 -2.60
N LYS A 2 -8.38 -5.19 -3.87
CA LYS A 2 -7.42 -5.95 -4.69
C LYS A 2 -6.18 -5.10 -4.91
N MET A 3 -4.99 -5.69 -4.78
CA MET A 3 -3.74 -5.05 -5.16
C MET A 3 -3.62 -5.07 -6.69
N LEU A 4 -3.39 -3.91 -7.29
CA LEU A 4 -3.19 -3.78 -8.75
C LEU A 4 -1.70 -3.84 -9.10
N SER A 5 -0.89 -3.00 -8.45
CA SER A 5 0.54 -2.91 -8.69
C SER A 5 1.27 -2.29 -7.50
N ILE A 6 2.57 -2.56 -7.38
CA ILE A 6 3.46 -1.93 -6.42
C ILE A 6 4.67 -1.37 -7.17
N ASP A 7 5.01 -0.12 -6.89
CA ASP A 7 6.14 0.61 -7.45
C ASP A 7 7.02 1.12 -6.30
N ALA A 8 8.26 1.54 -6.59
CA ALA A 8 9.17 2.06 -5.56
C ALA A 8 8.63 3.29 -4.79
N GLN A 9 7.62 3.98 -5.32
CA GLN A 9 7.03 5.17 -4.69
C GLN A 9 5.72 4.88 -3.94
N GLY A 10 5.13 3.69 -4.11
CA GLY A 10 3.83 3.40 -3.51
C GLY A 10 3.13 2.19 -4.12
N MET A 11 1.90 1.99 -3.70
CA MET A 11 1.06 0.87 -4.09
C MET A 11 -0.28 1.34 -4.66
N ASN A 12 -0.68 0.75 -5.79
CA ASN A 12 -2.00 0.94 -6.38
C ASN A 12 -2.91 -0.21 -5.93
N LEU A 13 -4.04 0.16 -5.34
CA LEU A 13 -5.09 -0.72 -4.88
C LEU A 13 -6.39 -0.36 -5.59
N THR A 14 -7.31 -1.31 -5.65
CA THR A 14 -8.71 -1.05 -5.94
C THR A 14 -9.52 -1.46 -4.73
N ALA A 15 -10.22 -0.52 -4.12
CA ALA A 15 -11.22 -0.81 -3.10
C ALA A 15 -12.59 -0.88 -3.74
N GLU A 16 -13.39 -1.83 -3.30
CA GLU A 16 -14.81 -1.86 -3.64
C GLU A 16 -15.55 -1.15 -2.51
N VAL A 17 -16.18 -0.02 -2.82
CA VAL A 17 -16.97 0.75 -1.86
C VAL A 17 -18.35 0.89 -2.46
N SER A 18 -19.37 0.40 -1.74
CA SER A 18 -20.76 0.45 -2.19
C SER A 18 -21.04 -0.16 -3.57
N GLY A 19 -20.25 -1.17 -3.98
CA GLY A 19 -20.36 -1.83 -5.29
C GLY A 19 -19.60 -1.13 -6.42
N GLU A 20 -18.93 0.00 -6.15
CA GLU A 20 -18.07 0.69 -7.10
C GLU A 20 -16.59 0.40 -6.82
N SER A 21 -15.84 0.08 -7.88
CA SER A 21 -14.40 -0.14 -7.80
C SER A 21 -13.65 1.18 -7.89
N LEU A 22 -13.17 1.68 -6.74
CA LEU A 22 -12.40 2.90 -6.63
C LEU A 22 -10.89 2.61 -6.64
N PRO A 23 -10.11 3.19 -7.57
CA PRO A 23 -8.66 3.12 -7.52
C PRO A 23 -8.14 3.99 -6.37
N ILE A 24 -7.28 3.42 -5.54
CA ILE A 24 -6.62 4.07 -4.41
C ILE A 24 -5.12 3.92 -4.62
N ARG A 25 -4.38 5.04 -4.58
CA ARG A 25 -2.91 4.99 -4.52
C ARG A 25 -2.48 5.33 -3.10
N ILE A 26 -1.67 4.46 -2.51
CA ILE A 26 -1.03 4.69 -1.22
C ILE A 26 0.45 4.95 -1.49
N GLU A 27 0.89 6.17 -1.22
CA GLU A 27 2.29 6.56 -1.37
C GLU A 27 3.10 6.07 -0.17
N PHE A 28 4.35 5.69 -0.44
CA PHE A 28 5.31 5.42 0.62
C PHE A 28 5.90 6.74 1.10
N ASP A 29 6.30 6.78 2.38
CA ASP A 29 6.94 7.96 2.98
C ASP A 29 8.33 8.25 2.35
N HIS A 30 8.93 7.24 1.72
CA HIS A 30 10.18 7.34 0.98
C HIS A 30 10.14 6.44 -0.27
N THR A 31 11.06 6.70 -1.20
CA THR A 31 11.26 5.81 -2.35
C THR A 31 12.03 4.57 -1.92
N LEU A 32 11.46 3.40 -2.19
CA LEU A 32 12.08 2.11 -1.89
C LEU A 32 13.40 1.97 -2.64
N LYS A 33 14.47 1.71 -1.88
CA LYS A 33 15.83 1.61 -2.43
C LYS A 33 16.15 0.23 -2.98
N ASP A 34 15.70 -0.80 -2.28
CA ASP A 34 15.96 -2.19 -2.61
C ASP A 34 14.83 -3.10 -2.08
N ALA A 35 14.98 -4.40 -2.32
CA ALA A 35 13.99 -5.36 -1.87
C ALA A 35 13.88 -5.42 -0.34
N GLU A 36 14.97 -5.27 0.42
CA GLU A 36 14.94 -5.33 1.88
C GLU A 36 14.10 -4.17 2.44
N ASP A 37 14.37 -2.96 1.96
CA ASP A 37 13.63 -1.74 2.27
C ASP A 37 12.13 -1.88 1.96
N ALA A 38 11.80 -2.48 0.80
CA ALA A 38 10.41 -2.78 0.42
C ALA A 38 9.70 -3.67 1.45
N HIS A 39 10.37 -4.72 1.93
CA HIS A 39 9.80 -5.62 2.93
C HIS A 39 9.58 -4.89 4.27
N HIS A 40 10.54 -4.08 4.70
CA HIS A 40 10.44 -3.29 5.93
C HIS A 40 9.27 -2.30 5.87
N THR A 41 9.17 -1.53 4.79
CA THR A 41 8.10 -0.54 4.58
C THR A 41 6.72 -1.18 4.55
N LEU A 42 6.56 -2.31 3.84
CA LEU A 42 5.27 -3.02 3.80
C LEU A 42 4.85 -3.57 5.17
N ILE A 43 5.80 -4.08 5.96
CA ILE A 43 5.51 -4.56 7.32
C ILE A 43 5.10 -3.40 8.23
N ASP A 44 5.77 -2.25 8.13
CA ASP A 44 5.44 -1.08 8.94
C ASP A 44 4.04 -0.56 8.63
N MET A 45 3.70 -0.44 7.34
CA MET A 45 2.36 -0.09 6.89
C MET A 45 1.28 -1.06 7.39
N LEU A 46 1.58 -2.37 7.41
CA LEU A 46 0.66 -3.37 7.94
C LEU A 46 0.45 -3.21 9.45
N LYS A 47 1.48 -2.83 10.21
CA LYS A 47 1.36 -2.55 11.64
C LYS A 47 0.49 -1.31 11.88
N LEU A 48 0.74 -0.21 11.15
CA LEU A 48 -0.05 1.01 11.24
C LEU A 48 -1.53 0.75 10.94
N ALA A 49 -1.82 0.00 9.87
CA ALA A 49 -3.18 -0.37 9.50
C ALA A 49 -3.89 -1.23 10.56
N ARG A 50 -3.16 -2.00 11.37
CA ARG A 50 -3.73 -2.80 12.48
C ARG A 50 -3.99 -1.98 13.74
N THR A 51 -3.18 -0.95 13.98
CA THR A 51 -3.29 -0.07 15.16
C THR A 51 -4.40 0.97 14.99
N GLN A 52 -4.75 1.32 13.74
CA GLN A 52 -5.85 2.22 13.43
C GLN A 52 -7.18 1.42 13.44
N LYS A 53 -7.69 1.12 14.64
CA LYS A 53 -9.01 0.52 14.88
C LYS A 53 -9.94 1.50 15.58
#